data_AF-J3CS21-F1
#
_entry.id   AF-J3CS21-F1
#
_cell.length_a   1.000
_cell.length_b   1.000
_cell.length_c   1.000
_cell.angle_alpha   90.00
_cell.angle_beta   90.00
_cell.angle_gamma   90.00
#
_symmetry.space_group_name_H-M   'P 1'
#
loop_
_entity.id
_entity.type
_entity.pdbx_description
1 polymer ?
#
loop_
_entity_poly.entity_id
_entity_poly.type
_entity_poly.pdbx_seq_one_letter_code
_entity_poly.pdbx_strand_id
1 'polypeptide(L)'
;MNAAHLPAGITFLICVAIVSVCICRLDKIDKQVRLRVGIQYVMLLMAASGLALAPLLGQFPDWAVTLFAAAVLFMLCADSFQWRHGPPESASAPAPLSEF
;
A
#
# COMPACT_ATOMS: atom_id res chain seq x y z
N MET A 1 14.90 27.10 8.16
CA MET A 1 13.93 25.99 8.09
C MET A 1 14.74 24.70 8.05
N ASN A 2 14.78 23.99 9.18
CA ASN A 2 15.81 23.00 9.49
C ASN A 2 15.58 21.70 8.70
N ALA A 3 16.64 21.18 8.08
CA ALA A 3 16.64 19.96 7.26
C ALA A 3 16.06 18.70 7.96
N ALA A 4 15.89 18.74 9.27
CA ALA A 4 15.31 17.67 10.08
C ALA A 4 13.78 17.48 9.91
N HIS A 5 13.03 18.50 9.49
CA HIS A 5 11.56 18.40 9.32
C HIS A 5 11.11 18.08 7.90
N LEU A 6 12.05 18.16 6.95
CA LEU A 6 11.84 17.78 5.55
C LEU A 6 11.43 16.31 5.35
N PRO A 7 12.13 15.31 5.94
CA PRO A 7 11.76 13.91 5.78
C PRO A 7 10.39 13.57 6.39
N ALA A 8 10.03 14.24 7.49
CA ALA A 8 8.72 14.06 8.12
C ALA A 8 7.57 14.54 7.21
N GLY A 9 7.71 15.71 6.57
CA GLY A 9 6.73 16.22 5.62
C GLY A 9 6.58 15.34 4.38
N ILE A 10 7.70 14.86 3.83
CA ILE A 10 7.70 13.97 2.65
C ILE A 10 7.08 12.62 3.00
N THR A 11 7.45 12.02 4.13
CA THR A 11 6.88 10.75 4.59
C THR A 11 5.38 10.86 4.79
N PHE A 12 4.90 11.97 5.38
CA PHE A 12 3.47 12.21 5.54
C PHE A 12 2.72 12.24 4.20
N LEU A 13 3.24 12.97 3.20
CA LEU A 13 2.65 13.01 1.86
C LEU A 13 2.62 11.64 1.19
N ILE A 14 3.70 10.87 1.31
CA ILE A 14 3.79 9.51 0.76
C ILE A 14 2.76 8.60 1.43
N CYS A 15 2.65 8.63 2.76
CA CYS A 15 1.66 7.85 3.50
C CYS A 15 0.22 8.19 3.10
N VAL A 16 -0.11 9.48 2.92
CA VAL A 16 -1.44 9.90 2.44
C VAL A 16 -1.73 9.35 1.04
N ALA A 17 -0.75 9.40 0.14
CA ALA A 17 -0.91 8.84 -1.21
C ALA A 17 -1.13 7.32 -1.17
N ILE A 18 -0.37 6.59 -0.35
CA ILE A 18 -0.55 5.14 -0.14
C ILE A 18 -1.95 4.83 0.36
N VAL A 19 -2.41 5.51 1.41
CA VAL A 19 -3.75 5.29 2.00
C VAL A 19 -4.85 5.55 0.96
N SER A 20 -4.72 6.63 0.19
CA SER A 20 -5.67 6.98 -0.86
C SER A 20 -5.79 5.85 -1.90
N VAL A 21 -4.65 5.35 -2.39
CA VAL A 21 -4.60 4.23 -3.35
C VAL A 21 -5.18 2.94 -2.73
N CYS A 22 -4.84 2.63 -1.49
CA CYS A 22 -5.36 1.45 -0.79
C CYS A 22 -6.89 1.49 -0.66
N ILE A 23 -7.48 2.64 -0.27
CA ILE A 23 -8.93 2.80 -0.15
C ILE A 23 -9.61 2.66 -1.52
N CYS A 24 -9.10 3.35 -2.55
CA CYS A 24 -9.66 3.25 -3.90
C CYS A 24 -9.62 1.83 -4.47
N ARG A 25 -8.57 1.05 -4.15
CA ARG A 25 -8.47 -0.35 -4.57
C ARG A 25 -9.34 -1.27 -3.74
N LEU A 26 -9.48 -1.01 -2.44
CA LEU A 26 -10.33 -1.80 -1.56
C LEU A 26 -11.81 -1.70 -1.95
N ASP A 27 -12.26 -0.51 -2.37
CA ASP A 27 -13.62 -0.28 -2.88
C ASP A 27 -13.90 -1.07 -4.18
N LYS A 28 -12.88 -1.23 -5.03
CA LYS A 28 -12.99 -2.00 -6.29
C LYS A 28 -12.82 -3.52 -6.13
N ILE A 29 -12.45 -4.02 -4.94
CA ILE A 29 -12.31 -5.47 -4.70
C ILE A 29 -13.68 -6.04 -4.36
N ASP A 30 -14.16 -6.96 -5.20
CA ASP A 30 -15.45 -7.64 -4.99
C ASP A 30 -15.43 -8.54 -3.73
N LYS A 31 -16.57 -8.55 -3.01
CA LYS A 31 -16.71 -9.10 -1.64
C LYS A 31 -16.41 -10.60 -1.55
N GLN A 32 -16.50 -11.34 -2.66
CA GLN A 32 -16.46 -12.80 -2.65
C GLN A 32 -15.09 -13.43 -2.98
N VAL A 33 -14.11 -12.71 -3.55
CA VAL A 33 -12.94 -13.40 -4.14
C VAL A 33 -11.59 -13.12 -3.45
N ARG A 34 -11.39 -12.07 -2.64
CA ARG A 34 -9.99 -11.71 -2.27
C ARG A 34 -9.75 -11.18 -0.85
N LEU A 35 -10.14 -11.96 0.16
CA LEU A 35 -9.71 -11.70 1.55
C LEU A 35 -8.19 -11.53 1.68
N ARG A 36 -7.38 -12.34 0.96
CA ARG A 36 -5.91 -12.28 1.05
C ARG A 36 -5.31 -10.98 0.51
N VAL A 37 -5.84 -10.49 -0.62
CA VAL A 37 -5.41 -9.20 -1.21
C VAL A 37 -5.92 -8.04 -0.36
N GLY A 38 -7.16 -8.12 0.14
CA GLY A 38 -7.70 -7.16 1.09
C GLY A 38 -6.85 -7.04 2.36
N ILE A 39 -6.41 -8.16 2.95
CA ILE A 39 -5.54 -8.17 4.13
C ILE A 39 -4.21 -7.46 3.85
N GLN A 40 -3.60 -7.66 2.67
CA GLN A 40 -2.37 -6.96 2.32
C GLN A 40 -2.56 -5.44 2.28
N TYR A 41 -3.64 -4.96 1.65
CA TYR A 41 -3.97 -3.52 1.63
C TYR A 41 -4.33 -2.97 3.00
N VAL A 42 -5.04 -3.73 3.84
CA VAL A 42 -5.38 -3.35 5.22
C VAL A 42 -4.12 -3.26 6.08
N MET A 43 -3.19 -4.22 5.97
CA MET A 43 -1.90 -4.17 6.66
C MET A 43 -1.07 -2.96 6.22
N LEU A 44 -1.05 -2.66 4.92
CA LEU A 44 -0.40 -1.45 4.38
C LEU A 44 -1.04 -0.17 4.91
N LEU A 45 -2.37 -0.13 4.99
CA LEU A 45 -3.12 1.01 5.52
C LEU A 45 -2.81 1.22 7.01
N MET A 46 -2.79 0.14 7.81
CA MET A 46 -2.39 0.18 9.21
C MET A 46 -0.95 0.67 9.38
N ALA A 47 0.00 0.12 8.60
CA ALA A 47 1.40 0.54 8.65
C ALA A 47 1.58 2.02 8.26
N ALA A 48 0.92 2.47 7.20
CA ALA A 48 0.98 3.87 6.76
C ALA A 48 0.34 4.82 7.79
N SER A 49 -0.78 4.43 8.39
CA SER A 49 -1.43 5.22 9.44
C SER A 49 -0.56 5.31 10.70
N GLY A 50 0.11 4.23 11.10
CA GLY A 50 1.07 4.23 12.20
C GLY A 50 2.28 5.14 11.95
N LEU A 51 2.84 5.11 10.74
CA LEU A 51 3.92 6.03 10.34
C LEU A 51 3.47 7.49 10.31
N ALA A 52 2.24 7.76 9.86
CA ALA A 52 1.69 9.11 9.84
C ALA A 52 1.42 9.66 11.25
N LEU A 53 1.13 8.77 12.21
CA LEU A 53 0.95 9.13 13.63
C LEU A 53 2.29 9.19 14.42
N ALA A 54 3.37 8.60 13.90
CA ALA A 54 4.69 8.66 14.52
C ALA A 54 5.18 10.09 14.88
N PRO A 55 5.01 11.13 14.02
CA PRO A 55 5.40 12.49 14.40
C PRO A 55 4.59 13.07 15.56
N LEU A 56 3.33 12.64 15.76
CA LEU A 56 2.50 13.04 16.91
C LEU A 56 2.98 12.37 18.22
N LEU A 57 3.63 11.21 18.12
CA LEU A 57 4.21 10.48 19.25
C LEU A 57 5.63 10.97 19.59
N GLY A 58 6.13 12.02 18.94
CA GLY A 58 7.48 12.55 19.15
C GLY A 58 8.60 11.74 18.50
N GLN A 59 8.27 10.75 17.66
CA GLN A 59 9.24 10.00 16.87
C GLN A 59 9.28 10.60 15.45
N PHE A 60 10.39 11.29 15.13
CA PHE A 60 10.59 11.82 13.79
C PHE A 60 11.14 10.75 12.86
N PRO A 61 10.50 10.48 11.71
CA PRO A 61 10.96 9.47 10.78
C PRO A 61 12.28 9.88 10.15
N ASP A 62 13.22 8.94 10.13
CA ASP A 62 14.52 9.10 9.49
C ASP A 62 14.40 9.05 7.95
N TRP A 63 15.43 9.48 7.24
CA TRP A 63 15.52 9.37 5.79
C TRP A 63 15.39 7.93 5.30
N ALA A 64 15.87 6.96 6.08
CA ALA A 64 15.69 5.53 5.78
C ALA A 64 14.21 5.13 5.71
N VAL A 65 13.39 5.63 6.63
CA VAL A 65 11.94 5.38 6.68
C VAL A 65 11.25 6.05 5.50
N THR A 66 11.69 7.26 5.15
CA THR A 66 11.19 8.01 3.99
C THR A 66 11.45 7.26 2.69
N LEU A 67 12.68 6.74 2.50
CA LEU A 67 13.05 5.95 1.32
C LEU A 67 12.28 4.62 1.24
N PHE A 68 12.08 3.95 2.37
CA PHE A 68 11.26 2.74 2.41
C PHE A 68 9.80 3.02 2.01
N ALA A 69 9.20 4.09 2.55
CA ALA A 69 7.85 4.50 2.18
C ALA A 69 7.77 4.86 0.68
N ALA A 70 8.79 5.53 0.14
CA ALA A 70 8.88 5.83 -1.30
C ALA A 70 8.96 4.56 -2.16
N ALA A 71 9.72 3.55 -1.73
CA ALA A 71 9.81 2.26 -2.42
C ALA A 71 8.46 1.51 -2.41
N VAL A 72 7.73 1.56 -1.30
CA VAL A 72 6.37 1.00 -1.20
C VAL A 72 5.39 1.73 -2.14
N LEU A 73 5.46 3.07 -2.20
CA LEU A 73 4.66 3.84 -3.15
C LEU A 73 5.02 3.51 -4.61
N PHE A 74 6.31 3.33 -4.91
CA PHE A 74 6.75 2.90 -6.23
C PHE A 74 6.23 1.50 -6.59
N MET A 75 6.28 0.55 -5.64
CA MET A 75 5.70 -0.79 -5.80
C MET A 75 4.19 -0.70 -6.09
N LEU A 76 3.45 0.14 -5.35
CA LEU A 76 2.02 0.38 -5.60
C LEU A 76 1.76 1.01 -6.97
N CYS A 77 2.61 1.95 -7.41
CA CYS A 77 2.53 2.54 -8.74
C CYS A 77 2.82 1.51 -9.85
N ALA A 78 3.82 0.66 -9.67
CA ALA A 78 4.12 -0.44 -10.60
C ALA A 78 2.94 -1.43 -10.69
N ASP A 79 2.38 -1.80 -9.54
CA ASP A 79 1.19 -2.65 -9.47
C ASP A 79 -0.04 -1.95 -10.09
N SER A 80 -0.08 -0.61 -10.14
CA SER A 80 -1.16 0.15 -10.80
C SER A 80 -1.27 -0.14 -12.29
N PHE A 81 -0.14 -0.44 -12.94
CA PHE A 81 -0.15 -0.86 -14.32
C PHE A 81 -0.88 -2.20 -14.49
N GLN A 82 -0.71 -3.12 -13.56
CA GLN A 82 -1.42 -4.40 -13.56
C GLN A 82 -2.92 -4.18 -13.35
N TRP A 83 -3.32 -3.36 -12.37
CA TRP A 83 -4.74 -3.03 -12.14
C TRP A 83 -5.43 -2.34 -13.31
N ARG A 84 -4.69 -1.65 -14.19
CA ARG A 84 -5.23 -1.09 -15.44
C ARG A 84 -5.53 -2.15 -16.51
N HIS A 85 -4.83 -3.28 -16.47
CA HIS A 85 -5.01 -4.40 -17.42
C HIS A 85 -5.90 -5.52 -16.84
N GLY A 86 -6.50 -5.30 -15.67
CA GLY A 86 -7.34 -6.27 -14.96
C GLY A 86 -6.70 -6.72 -13.65
N PRO A 87 -7.50 -7.02 -12.60
CA PRO A 87 -6.94 -7.53 -11.36
C PRO A 87 -6.14 -8.82 -11.64
N PRO A 88 -4.96 -9.04 -11.01
CA PRO A 88 -4.15 -10.24 -11.24
C PRO A 88 -5.05 -11.47 -11.16
N GLU A 89 -5.08 -12.34 -12.15
CA GLU A 89 -5.83 -13.60 -12.02
C GLU A 89 -5.38 -14.26 -10.72
N SER A 90 -6.34 -14.48 -9.81
CA SER A 90 -6.05 -15.25 -8.63
C SER A 90 -5.63 -16.62 -9.13
N ALA A 91 -4.45 -17.10 -8.76
CA ALA A 91 -3.97 -18.46 -9.02
C ALA A 91 -4.88 -19.56 -8.40
N SER A 92 -6.07 -19.18 -7.93
CA SER A 92 -7.17 -20.00 -7.45
C SER A 92 -8.27 -20.18 -8.50
N ALA A 93 -8.01 -19.98 -9.80
CA ALA A 93 -8.80 -20.73 -10.78
C ALA A 93 -8.70 -22.20 -10.34
N PRO A 94 -9.83 -22.89 -10.07
CA PRO A 94 -9.77 -24.30 -9.69
C PRO A 94 -8.89 -25.01 -10.72
N ALA A 95 -7.90 -25.77 -10.24
CA ALA A 95 -7.02 -26.52 -11.14
C ALA A 95 -7.91 -27.24 -12.15
N PRO A 96 -7.67 -27.11 -13.47
CA PRO A 96 -8.51 -27.76 -14.46
C PRO A 96 -8.50 -29.25 -14.12
N LEU A 97 -9.66 -29.79 -13.75
CA LEU A 97 -9.87 -31.21 -13.61
C LEU A 97 -9.80 -31.77 -15.03
N SER A 98 -8.57 -31.96 -15.54
CA SER A 98 -8.34 -32.76 -16.73
C SER A 98 -8.88 -34.14 -16.39
N GLU A 99 -9.99 -34.47 -17.06
CA GLU A 99 -10.74 -35.72 -16.96
C GLU A 99 -9.78 -36.90 -17.11
N PHE A 100 -9.60 -37.67 -16.02
CA PHE A 100 -8.97 -38.98 -16.04
C PHE A 100 -10.00 -40.04 -16.40
#